data_AF-A0A660Z3I3-F1
#
_entry.id   AF-A0A660Z3I3-F1
#
_cell.length_a   1.000
_cell.length_b   1.000
_cell.length_c   1.000
_cell.angle_alpha   90.00
_cell.angle_beta   90.00
_cell.angle_gamma   90.00
#
_symmetry.space_group_name_H-M   'P 1'
#
loop_
_entity.id
_entity.type
_entity.pdbx_description
1 polymer ?
#
loop_
_entity_poly.entity_id
_entity_poly.type
_entity_poly.pdbx_seq_one_letter_code
_entity_poly.pdbx_strand_id
1 'polypeptide(L)'
;MVFLDGVGIGKKDFEFNPFFKNGFKTFEKLFGIIPSLESPVIEKENLFLFPADATLSVSGLPQSGTGQVALFCGFNAPKFAGRHYGPQPYSTTVPILLKENILLQYKKNGGSFFANAYPKIFFDYINSGRSRLSTTTLICNRVGIRFNNVNDVR
;
A
#
# COMPACT_ATOMS: atom_id res chain seq x y z
N MET A 1 -0.20 8.11 -6.48
CA MET A 1 -0.63 6.73 -6.17
C MET A 1 -1.42 6.74 -4.88
N VAL A 2 -2.60 6.10 -4.87
CA VAL A 2 -3.36 5.83 -3.64
C VAL A 2 -3.29 4.33 -3.39
N PHE A 3 -2.98 3.92 -2.16
CA PHE A 3 -2.91 2.52 -1.77
C PHE A 3 -3.79 2.32 -0.53
N LEU A 4 -4.75 1.39 -0.61
CA LEU A 4 -5.62 1.03 0.48
C LEU A 4 -5.26 -0.39 0.95
N ASP A 5 -4.76 -0.52 2.17
CA ASP A 5 -4.41 -1.82 2.74
C ASP A 5 -5.67 -2.59 3.17
N GLY A 6 -5.67 -3.90 2.97
CA GLY A 6 -6.79 -4.78 3.33
C GLY A 6 -8.06 -4.61 2.47
N VAL A 7 -7.98 -3.90 1.34
CA VAL A 7 -9.13 -3.69 0.44
C VAL A 7 -8.93 -4.49 -0.85
N GLY A 8 -9.92 -5.32 -1.18
CA GLY A 8 -9.96 -6.09 -2.42
C GLY A 8 -11.34 -6.02 -3.10
N ILE A 9 -11.44 -6.63 -4.28
CA ILE A 9 -12.72 -6.76 -5.00
C ILE A 9 -13.56 -7.85 -4.31
N GLY A 10 -14.65 -7.43 -3.67
CA GLY A 10 -15.54 -8.30 -2.90
C GLY A 10 -16.85 -8.63 -3.62
N LYS A 11 -17.72 -9.41 -2.96
CA LYS A 11 -19.08 -9.69 -3.44
C LYS A 11 -19.91 -8.40 -3.48
N LYS A 12 -20.89 -8.35 -4.38
CA LYS A 12 -21.95 -7.34 -4.37
C LYS A 12 -22.88 -7.64 -3.19
N ASP A 13 -22.64 -6.97 -2.07
CA ASP A 13 -23.28 -7.25 -0.79
C ASP A 13 -23.62 -5.93 -0.07
N PHE A 14 -24.92 -5.68 0.15
CA PHE A 14 -25.40 -4.44 0.75
C PHE A 14 -25.38 -4.44 2.29
N GLU A 15 -25.02 -5.56 2.93
CA GLU A 15 -24.96 -5.69 4.38
C GLU A 15 -23.53 -5.56 4.91
N PHE A 16 -22.56 -6.17 4.23
CA PHE A 16 -21.16 -6.29 4.68
C PHE A 16 -20.15 -5.57 3.81
N ASN A 17 -20.37 -5.45 2.49
CA ASN A 17 -19.39 -4.77 1.63
C ASN A 17 -19.59 -3.25 1.72
N PRO A 18 -18.63 -2.49 2.29
CA PRO A 18 -18.79 -1.06 2.54
C PRO A 18 -18.98 -0.25 1.24
N PHE A 19 -18.51 -0.74 0.09
CA PHE A 19 -18.70 -0.07 -1.20
C PHE A 19 -20.14 -0.07 -1.67
N PHE A 20 -20.86 -1.18 -1.45
CA PHE A 20 -22.27 -1.29 -1.80
C PHE A 20 -23.18 -0.77 -0.68
N LYS A 21 -22.86 -1.07 0.58
CA LYS A 21 -23.62 -0.64 1.75
C LYS A 21 -23.70 0.87 1.90
N ASN A 22 -22.55 1.56 1.79
CA ASN A 22 -22.46 3.00 2.10
C ASN A 22 -22.60 3.91 0.86
N GLY A 23 -22.81 3.34 -0.33
CA GLY A 23 -23.05 4.10 -1.56
C GLY A 23 -21.87 4.98 -2.00
N PHE A 24 -20.64 4.46 -1.93
CA PHE A 24 -19.46 5.21 -2.38
C PHE A 24 -19.50 5.43 -3.91
N LYS A 25 -19.74 6.68 -4.32
CA LYS A 25 -19.94 7.04 -5.75
C LYS A 25 -18.64 7.11 -6.57
N THR A 26 -17.47 6.92 -5.98
CA THR A 26 -16.19 7.11 -6.68
C THR A 26 -16.07 6.17 -7.89
N PHE A 27 -16.31 4.87 -7.69
CA PHE A 27 -16.24 3.89 -8.78
C PHE A 27 -17.38 4.06 -9.78
N GLU A 28 -18.59 4.36 -9.34
CA GLU A 28 -19.72 4.65 -10.24
C GLU A 28 -19.44 5.84 -11.15
N LYS A 29 -18.86 6.92 -10.61
CA LYS A 29 -18.49 8.10 -11.42
C LYS A 29 -17.38 7.80 -12.42
N LEU A 30 -16.33 7.10 -11.98
CA LEU A 30 -15.18 6.79 -12.82
C LEU A 30 -15.52 5.72 -13.87
N PHE A 31 -16.03 4.58 -13.42
CA PHE A 31 -16.21 3.36 -14.21
C PHE A 31 -17.67 3.06 -14.61
N GLY A 32 -18.66 3.83 -14.11
CA GLY A 32 -20.09 3.57 -14.35
C GLY A 32 -20.70 2.54 -13.40
N ILE A 33 -19.87 1.71 -12.76
CA ILE A 33 -20.29 0.66 -11.83
C ILE A 33 -19.30 0.52 -10.67
N ILE A 34 -19.73 -0.09 -9.57
CA ILE A 34 -18.86 -0.49 -8.46
C ILE A 34 -18.28 -1.89 -8.79
N PRO A 35 -16.95 -2.08 -8.72
CA PRO A 35 -16.34 -3.39 -8.97
C PRO A 35 -16.83 -4.43 -7.96
N SER A 36 -17.10 -5.64 -8.44
CA SER A 36 -17.47 -6.78 -7.61
C SER A 36 -16.93 -8.08 -8.21
N LEU A 37 -17.08 -9.20 -7.50
CA LEU A 37 -16.74 -10.51 -8.05
C LEU A 37 -17.53 -10.88 -9.32
N GLU A 38 -18.70 -10.26 -9.55
CA GLU A 38 -19.50 -10.43 -10.78
C GLU A 38 -18.96 -9.59 -11.95
N SER A 39 -18.20 -8.53 -11.65
CA SER A 39 -17.60 -7.64 -12.65
C SER A 39 -16.23 -7.17 -12.16
N PRO A 40 -15.23 -8.08 -12.11
CA PRO A 40 -13.93 -7.80 -11.50
C PRO A 40 -13.00 -7.03 -12.44
N VAL A 41 -13.29 -7.04 -13.74
CA VAL A 41 -12.57 -6.30 -14.77
C VAL A 41 -13.52 -5.28 -15.37
N ILE A 42 -13.10 -4.01 -15.42
CA ILE A 42 -13.88 -2.91 -15.97
C ILE A 42 -12.95 -2.03 -16.79
N GLU A 43 -13.34 -1.77 -18.03
CA GLU A 43 -12.66 -0.86 -18.94
C GLU A 43 -13.63 0.24 -19.35
N LYS A 44 -13.21 1.50 -19.24
CA LYS A 44 -13.99 2.65 -19.69
C LYS A 44 -13.05 3.73 -20.17
N GLU A 45 -13.13 4.03 -21.47
CA GLU A 45 -12.22 4.98 -22.13
C GLU A 45 -10.75 4.60 -21.87
N ASN A 46 -9.98 5.45 -21.18
CA ASN A 46 -8.58 5.22 -20.81
C ASN A 46 -8.42 4.75 -19.35
N LEU A 47 -9.50 4.30 -18.71
CA LEU A 47 -9.50 3.82 -17.33
C LEU A 47 -9.63 2.29 -17.30
N PHE A 48 -8.75 1.67 -16.53
CA PHE A 48 -8.69 0.21 -16.38
C PHE A 48 -8.77 -0.15 -14.90
N LEU A 49 -9.63 -1.12 -14.59
CA LEU A 49 -9.74 -1.75 -13.28
C LEU A 49 -9.69 -3.26 -13.50
N PHE A 50 -8.79 -3.93 -12.79
CA PHE A 50 -8.64 -5.38 -12.86
C PHE A 50 -8.14 -5.92 -11.51
N PRO A 51 -8.40 -7.19 -11.19
CA PRO A 51 -7.87 -7.81 -9.98
C PRO A 51 -6.35 -8.02 -10.12
N ALA A 52 -5.61 -7.79 -9.04
CA ALA A 52 -4.20 -8.13 -8.95
C ALA A 52 -4.00 -9.38 -8.08
N ASP A 53 -3.08 -10.27 -8.47
CA ASP A 53 -2.68 -11.41 -7.66
C ASP A 53 -1.88 -10.94 -6.44
N ALA A 54 -2.54 -10.84 -5.29
CA ALA A 54 -1.92 -10.44 -4.04
C ALA A 54 -0.81 -11.41 -3.59
N THR A 55 -0.85 -12.67 -4.03
CA THR A 55 0.15 -13.68 -3.67
C THR A 55 1.42 -13.60 -4.52
N LEU A 56 1.39 -12.85 -5.63
CA LEU A 56 2.49 -12.76 -6.59
C LEU A 56 3.03 -14.15 -7.00
N SER A 57 2.12 -15.11 -7.16
CA SER A 57 2.40 -16.52 -7.45
C SER A 57 3.30 -17.23 -6.43
N VAL A 58 3.32 -16.77 -5.18
CA VAL A 58 4.04 -17.39 -4.06
C VAL A 58 3.04 -17.94 -3.06
N SER A 59 3.23 -19.20 -2.65
CA SER A 59 2.32 -19.90 -1.74
C SER A 59 2.21 -19.24 -0.37
N GLY A 60 1.06 -19.43 0.27
CA GLY A 60 0.74 -18.87 1.59
C GLY A 60 -0.06 -17.58 1.52
N LEU A 61 -0.39 -17.05 2.70
CA LEU A 61 -1.15 -15.81 2.81
C LEU A 61 -0.26 -14.62 2.45
N PRO A 62 -0.74 -13.68 1.61
CA PRO A 62 0.01 -12.47 1.30
C PRO A 62 0.25 -11.65 2.57
N GLN A 63 1.43 -11.05 2.67
CA GLN A 63 1.84 -10.25 3.84
C GLN A 63 2.34 -8.88 3.42
N SER A 64 2.08 -7.88 4.26
CA SER A 64 2.35 -6.46 3.95
C SER A 64 3.83 -6.13 3.81
N GLY A 65 4.72 -6.79 4.55
CA GLY A 65 6.16 -6.52 4.51
C GLY A 65 6.74 -6.72 3.11
N THR A 66 6.65 -7.93 2.57
CA THR A 66 7.08 -8.28 1.21
C THR A 66 6.17 -7.68 0.14
N GLY A 67 4.85 -7.61 0.35
CA GLY A 67 3.93 -7.01 -0.61
C GLY A 67 4.21 -5.53 -0.88
N GLN A 68 4.48 -4.75 0.17
CA GLN A 68 4.85 -3.35 0.02
C GLN A 68 6.24 -3.18 -0.60
N VAL A 69 7.21 -4.06 -0.30
CA VAL A 69 8.51 -4.03 -1.01
C VAL A 69 8.29 -4.23 -2.51
N ALA A 70 7.45 -5.20 -2.89
CA ALA A 70 7.13 -5.41 -4.29
C ALA A 70 6.49 -4.18 -4.93
N LEU A 71 5.54 -3.54 -4.23
CA LEU A 71 4.88 -2.31 -4.69
C LEU A 71 5.85 -1.15 -4.88
N PHE A 72 6.76 -0.92 -3.93
CA PHE A 72 7.66 0.24 -3.95
C PHE A 72 8.89 0.04 -4.84
N CYS A 73 9.37 -1.20 -4.98
CA CYS A 73 10.62 -1.52 -5.68
C CYS A 73 10.40 -2.15 -7.06
N GLY A 74 9.19 -2.59 -7.40
CA GLY A 74 8.86 -3.10 -8.73
C GLY A 74 9.39 -4.51 -9.04
N PHE A 75 9.71 -5.32 -8.03
CA PHE A 75 10.13 -6.72 -8.21
C PHE A 75 9.32 -7.66 -7.32
N ASN A 76 9.28 -8.96 -7.65
CA ASN A 76 8.57 -9.97 -6.85
C ASN A 76 9.33 -10.28 -5.54
N ALA A 77 9.12 -9.44 -4.53
CA ALA A 77 9.79 -9.53 -3.24
C ALA A 77 9.45 -10.80 -2.43
N PRO A 78 8.20 -11.30 -2.39
CA PRO A 78 7.91 -12.61 -1.79
C PRO A 78 8.70 -13.75 -2.44
N LYS A 79 8.82 -13.75 -3.78
CA LYS A 79 9.60 -14.77 -4.50
C LYS A 79 11.08 -14.68 -4.18
N PHE A 80 11.63 -13.47 -4.17
CA PHE A 80 13.02 -13.22 -3.76
C PHE A 80 13.29 -13.67 -2.31
N ALA A 81 12.35 -13.43 -1.40
CA ALA A 81 12.45 -13.82 0.00
C ALA A 81 12.09 -15.31 0.26
N GLY A 82 11.60 -16.02 -0.75
CA GLY A 82 11.17 -17.42 -0.69
C GLY A 82 9.82 -17.66 -0.02
N ARG A 83 9.17 -16.63 0.53
CA ARG A 83 7.82 -16.66 1.12
C ARG A 83 7.32 -15.24 1.41
N HIS A 84 6.08 -15.14 1.85
CA HIS A 84 5.50 -13.91 2.36
C HIS A 84 6.01 -13.56 3.77
N TYR A 85 6.38 -12.30 4.01
CA TYR A 85 6.78 -11.78 5.32
C TYR A 85 6.04 -10.48 5.64
N GLY A 86 5.77 -10.24 6.92
CA GLY A 86 5.18 -8.99 7.39
C GLY A 86 5.10 -8.92 8.92
N PRO A 87 4.78 -7.74 9.47
CA PRO A 87 4.52 -6.47 8.77
C PRO A 87 5.80 -5.68 8.42
N GLN A 88 6.96 -6.04 8.98
CA GLN A 88 8.25 -5.45 8.64
C GLN A 88 8.81 -6.03 7.34
N PRO A 89 9.63 -5.28 6.58
CA PRO A 89 10.32 -5.83 5.42
C PRO A 89 11.25 -6.95 5.86
N TYR A 90 11.41 -7.96 5.02
CA TYR A 90 12.35 -9.05 5.27
C TYR A 90 13.79 -8.54 5.19
N SER A 91 14.68 -9.03 6.04
CA SER A 91 16.04 -8.47 6.19
C SER A 91 16.82 -8.43 4.87
N THR A 92 16.65 -9.43 4.00
CA THR A 92 17.34 -9.47 2.70
C THR A 92 16.76 -8.51 1.66
N THR A 93 15.52 -8.04 1.82
CA THR A 93 14.92 -7.05 0.92
C THR A 93 15.21 -5.62 1.33
N VAL A 94 15.58 -5.37 2.60
CA VAL A 94 15.87 -4.03 3.12
C VAL A 94 16.97 -3.29 2.33
N PRO A 95 18.12 -3.91 1.97
CA PRO A 95 19.15 -3.21 1.18
C PRO A 95 18.62 -2.70 -0.16
N ILE A 96 17.80 -3.51 -0.85
CA ILE A 96 17.17 -3.12 -2.13
C ILE A 96 16.17 -2.00 -1.87
N LEU A 97 15.28 -2.17 -0.91
CA LEU A 97 14.26 -1.18 -0.54
C LEU A 97 14.85 0.21 -0.23
N LEU A 98 15.99 0.28 0.46
CA LEU A 98 16.65 1.54 0.83
C LEU A 98 17.39 2.21 -0.34
N LYS A 99 17.72 1.45 -1.38
CA LYS A 99 18.48 1.92 -2.55
C LYS A 99 17.57 2.23 -3.74
N GLU A 100 16.54 1.42 -3.94
CA GLU A 100 15.73 1.35 -5.15
C GLU A 100 14.25 1.31 -4.77
N ASN A 101 13.62 2.48 -4.74
CA ASN A 101 12.17 2.60 -4.54
C ASN A 101 11.62 3.82 -5.29
N ILE A 102 10.32 3.79 -5.60
CA ILE A 102 9.65 4.85 -6.37
C ILE A 102 9.68 6.22 -5.67
N LEU A 103 9.72 6.27 -4.33
CA LEU A 103 9.76 7.53 -3.58
C LEU A 103 11.10 8.27 -3.75
N LEU A 104 12.21 7.54 -3.94
CA LEU A 104 13.49 8.15 -4.31
C LEU A 104 13.45 8.81 -5.69
N GLN A 105 12.65 8.27 -6.62
CA GLN A 105 12.44 8.88 -7.94
C GLN A 105 11.56 10.13 -7.83
N TYR A 106 10.49 10.07 -7.04
CA TYR A 106 9.63 11.23 -6.82
C TYR A 106 10.31 12.36 -6.05
N LYS A 107 11.22 12.07 -5.13
CA LYS A 107 12.01 13.10 -4.44
C LYS A 107 12.73 14.05 -5.42
N LYS A 108 13.10 13.57 -6.61
CA LYS A 108 13.75 14.38 -7.65
C LYS A 108 12.78 15.13 -8.57
N ASN A 109 11.50 14.74 -8.60
CA ASN A 109 10.54 15.12 -9.64
C ASN A 109 9.21 15.69 -9.11
N GLY A 110 9.20 16.28 -7.91
CA GLY A 110 7.99 16.91 -7.33
C GLY A 110 7.61 16.41 -5.93
N GLY A 111 8.36 15.47 -5.37
CA GLY A 111 8.20 15.01 -3.99
C GLY A 111 7.08 14.00 -3.79
N SER A 112 6.85 13.64 -2.54
CA SER A 112 5.79 12.73 -2.13
C SER A 112 5.27 13.16 -0.76
N PHE A 113 3.97 12.96 -0.55
CA PHE A 113 3.30 13.26 0.71
C PHE A 113 2.79 11.95 1.33
N PHE A 114 2.99 11.80 2.63
CA PHE A 114 2.48 10.67 3.38
C PHE A 114 1.19 11.07 4.09
N ALA A 115 0.07 10.47 3.70
CA ALA A 115 -1.26 10.93 4.15
C ALA A 115 -1.58 10.54 5.61
N ASN A 116 -1.12 9.37 6.08
CA ASN A 116 -1.53 8.89 7.40
C ASN A 116 -0.89 9.72 8.52
N ALA A 117 -1.64 9.89 9.60
CA ALA A 117 -1.17 10.51 10.83
C ALA A 117 -0.87 9.48 11.92
N TYR A 118 0.06 9.82 12.81
CA TYR A 118 0.46 8.98 13.92
C TYR A 118 0.36 9.70 15.28
N PRO A 119 0.14 8.95 16.38
CA PRO A 119 0.18 9.49 17.74
C PRO A 119 1.62 9.80 18.18
N LYS A 120 1.78 10.58 19.26
CA LYS A 120 3.09 10.95 19.83
C LYS A 120 4.03 9.76 20.03
N ILE A 121 3.52 8.62 20.52
CA ILE A 121 4.31 7.42 20.80
C ILE A 121 5.05 6.87 19.57
N PHE A 122 4.51 7.07 18.36
CA PHE A 122 5.19 6.69 17.12
C PHE A 122 6.43 7.54 16.87
N PHE A 123 6.33 8.86 17.10
CA PHE A 123 7.46 9.77 16.95
C PHE A 123 8.53 9.52 18.01
N ASP A 124 8.12 9.26 19.26
CA ASP A 124 9.02 8.87 20.33
C ASP A 124 9.79 7.58 19.95
N TYR A 125 9.10 6.60 19.35
CA TYR A 125 9.71 5.36 18.85
C TYR A 125 10.77 5.63 17.76
N ILE A 126 10.43 6.43 16.75
CA ILE A 126 11.38 6.75 15.66
C ILE A 126 12.59 7.50 16.20
N ASN A 127 12.37 8.49 17.06
CA ASN A 127 13.43 9.32 17.63
C ASN A 127 14.34 8.55 18.59
N SER A 128 13.88 7.42 19.15
CA SER A 128 14.69 6.55 20.01
C SER A 128 15.78 5.77 19.26
N GLY A 129 15.82 5.83 17.93
CA GLY A 129 16.81 5.11 17.11
C GLY A 129 16.47 3.63 16.87
N ARG A 130 15.28 3.17 17.29
CA ARG A 130 14.82 1.81 17.02
C ARG A 130 14.62 1.59 15.52
N SER A 131 15.08 0.44 15.03
CA SER A 131 15.15 0.14 13.59
C SER A 131 14.00 -0.74 13.06
N ARG A 132 13.13 -1.26 13.94
CA ARG A 132 12.06 -2.19 13.55
C ARG A 132 10.83 -1.43 13.05
N LEU A 133 10.95 -0.88 11.85
CA LEU A 133 9.92 -0.08 11.17
C LEU A 133 9.14 -0.93 10.16
N SER A 134 7.88 -0.56 9.90
CA SER A 134 7.14 -1.10 8.75
C SER A 134 7.82 -0.69 7.43
N THR A 135 7.54 -1.39 6.33
CA THR A 135 8.13 -1.08 5.01
C THR A 135 7.89 0.38 4.63
N THR A 136 6.65 0.87 4.77
CA THR A 136 6.28 2.24 4.43
C THR A 136 6.96 3.27 5.35
N THR A 137 7.01 3.02 6.66
CA THR A 137 7.67 3.95 7.60
C THR A 137 9.18 4.01 7.34
N LEU A 138 9.81 2.87 7.06
CA LEU A 138 11.24 2.80 6.76
C LEU A 138 11.61 3.64 5.53
N ILE A 139 10.87 3.51 4.43
CA ILE A 139 11.18 4.27 3.21
C ILE A 139 10.83 5.75 3.33
N CYS A 140 9.72 6.11 3.98
CA CYS A 140 9.35 7.51 4.18
C CYS A 140 10.41 8.22 5.02
N ASN A 141 10.86 7.59 6.10
CA ASN A 141 11.95 8.10 6.94
C ASN A 141 13.26 8.22 6.13
N ARG A 142 13.60 7.21 5.32
CA ARG A 142 14.81 7.20 4.48
C ARG A 142 14.83 8.33 3.44
N VAL A 143 13.67 8.62 2.84
CA VAL A 143 13.50 9.66 1.80
C VAL A 143 13.40 11.05 2.43
N GLY A 144 13.07 11.13 3.73
CA GLY A 144 12.87 12.38 4.47
C GLY A 144 11.46 12.95 4.29
N ILE A 145 10.47 12.09 4.07
CA ILE A 145 9.06 12.49 4.01
C ILE A 145 8.57 12.72 5.44
N ARG A 146 7.99 13.90 5.70
CA ARG A 146 7.38 14.22 7.00
C ARG A 146 6.19 13.29 7.26
N PHE A 147 6.12 12.73 8.47
CA PHE A 147 4.94 12.04 8.96
C PHE A 147 3.96 13.03 9.58
N ASN A 148 2.67 12.88 9.29
CA ASN A 148 1.62 13.69 9.90
C ASN A 148 1.41 13.28 11.36
N ASN A 149 1.11 14.24 12.22
CA ASN A 149 0.64 14.01 13.57
C ASN A 149 -0.89 14.25 13.66
N VAL A 150 -1.48 13.97 14.82
CA VAL A 150 -2.94 14.09 15.02
C VAL A 150 -3.49 15.49 14.69
N ASN A 151 -2.71 16.55 14.89
CA ASN A 151 -3.14 17.92 14.57
C ASN A 151 -3.11 18.21 13.06
N ASP A 152 -2.36 17.44 12.26
CA ASP A 152 -2.27 17.65 10.81
C ASP A 152 -3.50 17.09 10.06
N VAL A 153 -4.36 16.31 10.72
CA VAL A 153 -5.54 15.63 10.13
C VAL A 153 -6.86 15.98 10.83
N ARG A 154 -6.85 17.01 11.66
CA ARG A 154 -8.05 17.56 12.31
C ARG A 154 -8.72 18.61 11.44
#